data_AF-A0A9X3EYI3-F1
#
_entry.id   AF-A0A9X3EYI3-F1
#
_cell.length_a   1.000
_cell.length_b   1.000
_cell.length_c   1.000
_cell.angle_alpha   90.00
_cell.angle_beta   90.00
_cell.angle_gamma   90.00
#
_symmetry.space_group_name_H-M   'P 1'
#
loop_
_entity.id
_entity.type
_entity.pdbx_description
1 polymer ?
#
loop_
_entity_poly.entity_id
_entity_poly.type
_entity_poly.pdbx_seq_one_letter_code
_entity_poly.pdbx_strand_id
1 'polypeptide(L)'
;MALRRAPGRQALSLWASRSPVLAELPLTWDGGPAALEVELEVDRMEWGNKLSLVVADGDQEPWLAATVGGFGQSDRPETRVSLGSQEPVLVVQDGATVRVRMAVYPGLATTIRELESGEQRRRLVSAWNDATRTPPPGPLSLRVLAEAVEPDFVGHVWVRSLRLTGFTSDSAAASADATAWLLAEGELAAAVQASTSAAPGSAQQVWRIDAWLGLGEVERAAADIRTFLAVVGESDPVYDALHQRLRRGDAAAWLAARASFGPRLVDLVLDPSVSLSLRPEDVDVVLHHLAATDPRAAPEDPLELQRLVTIDYARGLALTRAGRLSAAREAFGAAYARVTADRTFPARDKLHTRLLAEQLDLAAAMEDRAAALRWIDAALTTSETPYLALERMQSHPGLSRLFGPEVWAQLKAQVVAARP
;
A
#
# COMPACT_ATOMS: atom_id res chain seq x y z
N MET A 1 -6.61 -1.86 13.41
CA MET A 1 -6.71 -3.33 13.47
C MET A 1 -6.82 -3.94 12.07
N ALA A 2 -6.11 -5.04 11.77
CA ALA A 2 -6.04 -5.60 10.41
C ALA A 2 -7.04 -6.75 10.12
N LEU A 3 -7.73 -7.24 11.14
CA LEU A 3 -8.69 -8.34 11.06
C LEU A 3 -9.99 -7.93 11.76
N ARG A 4 -11.14 -7.99 11.09
CA ARG A 4 -12.43 -7.64 11.71
C ARG A 4 -13.60 -8.39 11.10
N ARG A 5 -14.51 -8.86 11.94
CA ARG A 5 -15.83 -9.36 11.51
C ARG A 5 -16.71 -8.20 11.06
N ALA A 6 -17.39 -8.36 9.93
CA ALA A 6 -18.39 -7.42 9.45
C ALA A 6 -19.76 -8.11 9.37
N PRO A 7 -20.55 -8.12 10.47
CA PRO A 7 -21.82 -8.83 10.52
C PRO A 7 -22.79 -8.44 9.41
N GLY A 8 -22.88 -7.15 9.07
CA GLY A 8 -23.71 -6.64 7.98
C GLY A 8 -23.32 -7.15 6.59
N ARG A 9 -22.08 -7.65 6.42
CA ARG A 9 -21.59 -8.30 5.21
C ARG A 9 -21.50 -9.83 5.36
N GLN A 10 -21.72 -10.40 6.54
CA GLN A 10 -21.45 -11.81 6.83
C GLN A 10 -20.06 -12.24 6.36
N ALA A 11 -19.06 -11.40 6.58
CA ALA A 11 -17.72 -11.57 6.05
C ALA A 11 -16.66 -11.15 7.08
N LEU A 12 -15.43 -11.60 6.84
CA LEU A 12 -14.25 -11.18 7.57
C LEU A 12 -13.47 -10.16 6.71
N SER A 13 -13.20 -8.98 7.25
CA SER A 13 -12.38 -7.94 6.65
C SER A 13 -10.92 -8.20 7.00
N LEU A 14 -10.08 -8.38 5.98
CA LEU A 14 -8.63 -8.59 6.10
C LEU A 14 -7.87 -7.46 5.44
N TRP A 15 -7.07 -6.72 6.21
CA TRP A 15 -6.20 -5.67 5.72
C TRP A 15 -4.74 -6.09 5.78
N ALA A 16 -3.94 -5.61 4.83
CA ALA A 16 -2.49 -5.71 4.89
C ALA A 16 -1.97 -5.06 6.18
N SER A 17 -0.84 -5.58 6.68
CA SER A 17 -0.29 -5.26 7.99
C SER A 17 1.19 -5.61 8.01
N ARG A 18 1.97 -4.86 8.78
CA ARG A 18 3.36 -5.22 9.10
C ARG A 18 3.48 -6.33 10.15
N SER A 19 2.41 -6.58 10.90
CA SER A 19 2.32 -7.79 11.72
C SER A 19 2.01 -8.98 10.81
N PRO A 20 2.91 -9.97 10.69
CA PRO A 20 2.82 -11.01 9.67
C PRO A 20 1.70 -12.02 9.94
N VAL A 21 1.32 -12.22 11.21
CA VAL A 21 0.28 -13.16 11.64
C VAL A 21 -0.85 -12.37 12.27
N LEU A 22 -2.02 -12.38 11.63
CA LEU A 22 -3.21 -11.67 12.10
C LEU A 22 -4.06 -12.53 13.05
N ALA A 23 -4.11 -13.83 12.77
CA ALA A 23 -4.81 -14.81 13.60
C ALA A 23 -4.24 -16.20 13.34
N GLU A 24 -4.35 -17.05 14.37
CA GLU A 24 -3.93 -18.44 14.32
C GLU A 24 -4.96 -19.32 15.04
N LEU A 25 -5.28 -20.46 14.44
CA LEU A 25 -6.15 -21.48 15.00
C LEU A 25 -5.41 -22.83 14.97
N PRO A 26 -5.15 -23.45 16.13
CA PRO A 26 -4.56 -24.79 16.19
C PRO A 26 -5.47 -25.83 15.52
N LEU A 27 -4.86 -26.69 14.71
CA LEU A 27 -5.51 -27.79 14.00
C LEU A 27 -4.78 -29.11 14.27
N THR A 28 -5.49 -30.22 14.07
CA THR A 28 -4.92 -31.56 13.99
C THR A 28 -5.38 -32.23 12.70
N TRP A 29 -4.46 -32.91 12.02
CA TRP A 29 -4.74 -33.70 10.81
C TRP A 29 -4.39 -35.18 11.03
N ASP A 30 -5.26 -36.06 10.55
CA ASP A 30 -5.18 -37.51 10.76
C ASP A 30 -4.43 -38.27 9.63
N GLY A 31 -3.98 -37.56 8.60
CA GLY A 31 -3.35 -38.16 7.41
C GLY A 31 -4.33 -38.53 6.29
N GLY A 32 -5.63 -38.27 6.47
CA GLY A 32 -6.68 -38.49 5.47
C GLY A 32 -6.79 -37.36 4.43
N PRO A 33 -7.80 -37.41 3.54
CA PRO A 33 -8.06 -36.33 2.60
C PRO A 33 -8.28 -35.00 3.32
N ALA A 34 -7.64 -33.94 2.83
CA ALA A 34 -7.74 -32.61 3.42
C ALA A 34 -8.00 -31.54 2.35
N ALA A 35 -8.70 -30.47 2.72
CA ALA A 35 -8.92 -29.35 1.82
C ALA A 35 -9.06 -28.01 2.53
N LEU A 36 -8.52 -26.97 1.88
CA LEU A 36 -8.73 -25.56 2.19
C LEU A 36 -9.58 -24.96 1.06
N GLU A 37 -10.75 -24.45 1.39
CA GLU A 37 -11.67 -23.79 0.47
C GLU A 37 -11.96 -22.38 0.98
N VAL A 38 -11.77 -21.38 0.13
CA VAL A 38 -12.01 -19.97 0.49
C VAL A 38 -12.81 -19.29 -0.60
N GLU A 39 -13.84 -18.56 -0.21
CA GLU A 39 -14.46 -17.55 -1.06
C GLU A 39 -14.04 -16.16 -0.56
N LEU A 40 -13.34 -15.42 -1.42
CA LEU A 40 -12.85 -14.09 -1.12
C LEU A 40 -13.35 -13.08 -2.16
N GLU A 41 -13.55 -11.84 -1.73
CA GLU A 41 -13.79 -10.68 -2.59
C GLU A 41 -12.60 -9.74 -2.44
N VAL A 42 -11.93 -9.48 -3.56
CA VAL A 42 -10.79 -8.54 -3.61
C VAL A 42 -11.36 -7.13 -3.64
N ASP A 43 -11.16 -6.34 -2.60
CA ASP A 43 -11.65 -4.96 -2.59
C ASP A 43 -10.60 -4.00 -3.14
N ARG A 44 -9.36 -4.11 -2.65
CA ARG A 44 -8.22 -3.28 -3.09
C ARG A 44 -6.93 -4.03 -2.86
N MET A 45 -6.00 -4.01 -3.81
CA MET A 45 -4.67 -4.58 -3.60
C MET A 45 -3.58 -3.75 -4.25
N GLU A 46 -2.79 -3.06 -3.42
CA GLU A 46 -1.65 -2.27 -3.89
C GLU A 46 -0.36 -3.08 -3.95
N TRP A 47 0.64 -2.49 -4.60
CA TRP A 47 1.92 -3.15 -4.89
C TRP A 47 2.59 -3.68 -3.63
N GLY A 48 3.12 -4.89 -3.69
CA GLY A 48 3.90 -5.49 -2.60
C GLY A 48 3.08 -5.96 -1.40
N ASN A 49 1.77 -5.71 -1.37
CA ASN A 49 0.90 -6.26 -0.34
C ASN A 49 0.49 -7.69 -0.68
N LYS A 50 0.44 -8.55 0.34
CA LYS A 50 -0.09 -9.90 0.24
C LYS A 50 -0.97 -10.23 1.44
N LEU A 51 -2.05 -10.96 1.19
CA LEU A 51 -2.91 -11.55 2.19
C LEU A 51 -3.02 -13.04 1.91
N SER A 52 -2.72 -13.86 2.90
CA SER A 52 -2.67 -15.32 2.74
C SER A 52 -3.49 -16.01 3.81
N LEU A 53 -4.24 -17.03 3.41
CA LEU A 53 -4.86 -18.00 4.31
C LEU A 53 -4.10 -19.30 4.13
N VAL A 54 -3.42 -19.75 5.19
CA VAL A 54 -2.52 -20.89 5.11
C VAL A 54 -2.85 -21.93 6.18
N VAL A 55 -2.75 -23.20 5.82
CA VAL A 55 -2.56 -24.29 6.76
C VAL A 55 -1.07 -24.58 6.77
N ALA A 56 -0.42 -24.31 7.90
CA ALA A 56 1.00 -24.49 8.10
C ALA A 56 1.31 -25.74 8.95
N ASP A 57 2.48 -26.32 8.74
CA ASP A 57 2.98 -27.43 9.53
C ASP A 57 3.64 -26.99 10.85
N GLY A 58 4.19 -27.95 11.60
CA GLY A 58 4.87 -27.68 12.88
C GLY A 58 6.11 -26.78 12.75
N ASP A 59 6.72 -26.73 11.57
CA ASP A 59 7.84 -25.85 11.23
C ASP A 59 7.36 -24.48 10.71
N GLN A 60 6.04 -24.23 10.73
CA GLN A 60 5.39 -23.01 10.26
C GLN A 60 5.46 -22.81 8.73
N GLU A 61 5.82 -23.86 7.98
CA GLU A 61 5.88 -23.83 6.53
C GLU A 61 4.47 -24.00 5.93
N PRO A 62 4.06 -23.16 4.96
CA PRO A 62 2.74 -23.28 4.34
C PRO A 62 2.59 -24.58 3.55
N TRP A 63 1.60 -25.39 3.90
CA TRP A 63 1.24 -26.62 3.17
C TRP A 63 0.06 -26.41 2.22
N LEU A 64 -1.07 -25.91 2.73
CA LEU A 64 -2.20 -25.46 1.92
C LEU A 64 -2.24 -23.94 2.00
N ALA A 65 -2.26 -23.25 0.87
CA ALA A 65 -2.24 -21.79 0.88
C ALA A 65 -3.09 -21.20 -0.22
N ALA A 66 -3.85 -20.16 0.13
CA ALA A 66 -4.47 -19.25 -0.81
C ALA A 66 -3.90 -17.85 -0.55
N THR A 67 -3.30 -17.25 -1.57
CA THR A 67 -2.64 -15.95 -1.47
C THR A 67 -3.23 -15.00 -2.49
N VAL A 68 -3.58 -13.80 -2.05
CA VAL A 68 -3.92 -12.66 -2.90
C VAL A 68 -2.84 -11.61 -2.72
N GLY A 69 -2.30 -11.07 -3.81
CA GLY A 69 -1.31 -10.00 -3.70
C GLY A 69 -1.25 -9.09 -4.92
N GLY A 70 -0.66 -7.91 -4.72
CA GLY A 70 -0.41 -6.92 -5.76
C GLY A 70 0.99 -7.06 -6.34
N PHE A 71 1.09 -7.32 -7.64
CA PHE A 71 2.34 -7.62 -8.33
C PHE A 71 2.52 -6.75 -9.58
N GLY A 72 3.74 -6.69 -10.12
CA GLY A 72 4.03 -6.01 -11.39
C GLY A 72 5.18 -5.02 -11.28
N GLN A 73 5.50 -4.37 -12.40
CA GLN A 73 6.57 -3.37 -12.53
C GLN A 73 6.07 -1.98 -12.92
N SER A 74 4.75 -1.76 -12.89
CA SER A 74 4.12 -0.50 -13.30
C SER A 74 3.34 0.14 -12.15
N ASP A 75 2.99 1.42 -12.30
CA ASP A 75 2.20 2.19 -11.33
C ASP A 75 0.76 1.65 -11.16
N ARG A 76 0.34 0.70 -12.01
CA ARG A 76 -0.89 -0.10 -11.84
C ARG A 76 -0.50 -1.55 -11.54
N PRO A 77 -0.56 -2.00 -10.28
CA PRO A 77 -0.27 -3.38 -9.96
C PRO A 77 -1.36 -4.30 -10.54
N GLU A 78 -0.95 -5.49 -10.96
CA GLU A 78 -1.85 -6.60 -11.23
C GLU A 78 -2.17 -7.30 -9.91
N THR A 79 -3.45 -7.45 -9.60
CA THR A 79 -3.87 -8.30 -8.48
C THR A 79 -3.86 -9.75 -8.92
N ARG A 80 -3.10 -10.59 -8.21
CA ARG A 80 -2.99 -12.02 -8.50
C ARG A 80 -3.49 -12.84 -7.33
N VAL A 81 -4.23 -13.90 -7.64
CA VAL A 81 -4.61 -14.96 -6.70
C VAL A 81 -3.85 -16.23 -7.07
N SER A 82 -3.18 -16.85 -6.10
CA SER A 82 -2.40 -18.07 -6.29
C SER A 82 -2.70 -19.11 -5.21
N LEU A 83 -2.46 -20.38 -5.56
CA LEU A 83 -2.58 -21.53 -4.65
C LEU A 83 -1.22 -22.19 -4.41
N GLY A 84 -0.64 -21.99 -3.24
CA GLY A 84 0.72 -22.45 -2.92
C GLY A 84 1.81 -21.63 -3.60
N SER A 85 2.99 -22.24 -3.81
CA SER A 85 4.19 -21.59 -4.33
C SER A 85 4.29 -21.53 -5.86
N GLN A 86 3.38 -22.19 -6.58
CA GLN A 86 3.33 -22.23 -8.05
C GLN A 86 1.88 -22.31 -8.54
N GLU A 87 1.68 -22.30 -9.87
CA GLU A 87 0.38 -22.36 -10.56
C GLU A 87 -0.67 -23.30 -9.90
N PRO A 88 -1.98 -22.99 -10.05
CA PRO A 88 -2.56 -21.95 -10.92
C PRO A 88 -2.49 -20.54 -10.30
N VAL A 89 -2.37 -19.54 -11.18
CA VAL A 89 -2.46 -18.11 -10.85
C VAL A 89 -3.58 -17.49 -11.69
N LEU A 90 -4.38 -16.60 -11.07
CA LEU A 90 -5.44 -15.88 -11.74
C LEU A 90 -5.24 -14.38 -11.51
N VAL A 91 -5.21 -13.59 -12.59
CA VAL A 91 -5.16 -12.13 -12.54
C VAL A 91 -6.58 -11.61 -12.45
N VAL A 92 -6.89 -10.86 -11.39
CA VAL A 92 -8.23 -10.36 -11.11
C VAL A 92 -8.26 -8.84 -11.05
N GLN A 93 -9.45 -8.28 -11.26
CA GLN A 93 -9.73 -6.87 -11.04
C GLN A 93 -10.23 -6.66 -9.62
N ASP A 94 -10.17 -5.41 -9.15
CA ASP A 94 -10.83 -5.01 -7.90
C ASP A 94 -12.35 -5.24 -7.99
N GLY A 95 -12.95 -5.61 -6.86
CA GLY A 95 -14.34 -6.06 -6.74
C GLY A 95 -14.59 -7.52 -7.15
N ALA A 96 -13.58 -8.24 -7.67
CA ALA A 96 -13.77 -9.63 -8.10
C ALA A 96 -14.00 -10.57 -6.91
N THR A 97 -15.00 -11.44 -7.04
CA THR A 97 -15.18 -12.59 -6.15
C THR A 97 -14.42 -13.78 -6.71
N VAL A 98 -13.57 -14.37 -5.89
CA VAL A 98 -12.71 -15.49 -6.24
C VAL A 98 -12.98 -16.65 -5.30
N ARG A 99 -13.25 -17.83 -5.87
CA ARG A 99 -13.30 -19.09 -5.13
C ARG A 99 -12.02 -19.85 -5.36
N VAL A 100 -11.43 -20.29 -4.27
CA VAL A 100 -10.17 -21.04 -4.28
C VAL A 100 -10.38 -22.35 -3.54
N ARG A 101 -9.83 -23.44 -4.08
CA ARG A 101 -9.84 -24.75 -3.44
C ARG A 101 -8.51 -25.43 -3.66
N MET A 102 -7.86 -25.81 -2.57
CA MET A 102 -6.70 -26.68 -2.60
C MET A 102 -7.03 -27.93 -1.78
N ALA A 103 -7.01 -29.09 -2.43
CA ALA A 103 -7.37 -30.37 -1.83
C ALA A 103 -6.28 -31.42 -2.08
N VAL A 104 -6.00 -32.22 -1.07
CA VAL A 104 -5.03 -33.31 -1.10
C VAL A 104 -5.74 -34.63 -0.81
N TYR A 105 -5.40 -35.65 -1.58
CA TYR A 105 -5.94 -37.00 -1.45
C TYR A 105 -4.78 -37.99 -1.34
N PRO A 106 -4.25 -38.21 -0.11
CA PRO A 106 -3.10 -39.09 0.12
C PRO A 106 -3.26 -40.49 -0.49
N GLY A 107 -4.44 -41.11 -0.29
CA GLY A 107 -4.74 -42.43 -0.84
C GLY A 107 -4.79 -42.51 -2.37
N LEU A 108 -4.88 -41.37 -3.05
CA LEU A 108 -4.84 -41.28 -4.52
C LEU A 108 -3.53 -40.67 -5.04
N ALA A 109 -2.59 -40.34 -4.15
CA ALA A 109 -1.39 -39.57 -4.47
C ALA A 109 -1.68 -38.37 -5.39
N THR A 110 -2.75 -37.63 -5.09
CA THR A 110 -3.24 -36.53 -5.94
C THR A 110 -3.46 -35.25 -5.15
N THR A 111 -3.07 -34.12 -5.74
CA THR A 111 -3.43 -32.78 -5.31
C THR A 111 -4.30 -32.11 -6.38
N ILE A 112 -5.35 -31.42 -5.95
CA ILE A 112 -6.26 -30.66 -6.81
C ILE A 112 -6.22 -29.20 -6.38
N ARG A 113 -5.95 -28.31 -7.34
CA ARG A 113 -5.98 -26.85 -7.17
C ARG A 113 -6.99 -26.25 -8.12
N GLU A 114 -7.93 -25.47 -7.60
CA GLU A 114 -8.98 -24.82 -8.38
C GLU A 114 -9.07 -23.34 -8.01
N LEU A 115 -9.10 -22.48 -9.03
CA LEU A 115 -9.38 -21.06 -8.94
C LEU A 115 -10.53 -20.71 -9.87
N GLU A 116 -11.51 -19.96 -9.37
CA GLU A 116 -12.68 -19.51 -10.13
C GLU A 116 -12.94 -18.03 -9.85
N SER A 117 -13.13 -17.23 -10.89
CA SER A 117 -13.54 -15.83 -10.83
C SER A 117 -14.38 -15.48 -12.05
N GLY A 118 -15.67 -15.23 -11.86
CA GLY A 118 -16.63 -15.04 -12.97
C GLY A 118 -16.62 -16.24 -13.92
N GLU A 119 -16.37 -16.01 -15.20
CA GLU A 119 -16.27 -17.07 -16.23
C GLU A 119 -14.89 -17.75 -16.27
N GLN A 120 -13.89 -17.20 -15.58
CA GLN A 120 -12.55 -17.77 -15.57
C GLN A 120 -12.46 -18.90 -14.54
N ARG A 121 -12.14 -20.10 -15.03
CA ARG A 121 -11.84 -21.25 -14.18
C ARG A 121 -10.50 -21.86 -14.55
N ARG A 122 -9.64 -22.05 -13.54
CA ARG A 122 -8.37 -22.77 -13.65
C ARG A 122 -8.43 -23.97 -12.73
N ARG A 123 -8.07 -25.14 -13.26
CA ARG A 123 -7.94 -26.38 -12.48
C ARG A 123 -6.63 -27.05 -12.83
N LEU A 124 -5.86 -27.39 -11.81
CA LEU A 124 -4.67 -28.20 -11.92
C LEU A 124 -4.86 -29.45 -11.07
N VAL A 125 -4.61 -30.61 -11.68
CA VAL A 125 -4.52 -31.89 -10.98
C VAL A 125 -3.08 -32.34 -11.13
N SER A 126 -2.36 -32.48 -10.02
CA SER A 126 -0.96 -32.86 -10.01
C SER A 126 -0.75 -34.07 -9.11
N ALA A 127 0.35 -34.79 -9.36
CA ALA A 127 0.79 -35.83 -8.45
C ALA A 127 1.11 -35.20 -7.08
N TRP A 128 0.78 -35.91 -6.00
CA TRP A 128 0.94 -35.45 -4.61
C TRP A 128 2.40 -35.09 -4.27
N ASN A 129 3.34 -35.69 -4.97
CA ASN A 129 4.78 -35.52 -4.86
C ASN A 129 5.34 -34.28 -5.58
N ASP A 130 4.55 -33.55 -6.38
CA ASP A 130 5.02 -32.42 -7.18
C ASP A 130 4.88 -31.04 -6.50
N ALA A 131 4.50 -31.02 -5.22
CA ALA A 131 4.50 -29.79 -4.45
C ALA A 131 4.74 -30.04 -2.96
N THR A 132 5.79 -29.41 -2.43
CA THR A 132 5.95 -28.98 -1.02
C THR A 132 5.64 -30.03 0.05
N ARG A 133 6.69 -30.51 0.73
CA ARG A 133 6.69 -31.42 1.90
C ARG A 133 5.31 -31.55 2.56
N THR A 134 4.59 -32.62 2.24
CA THR A 134 3.36 -32.90 2.98
C THR A 134 3.77 -33.19 4.42
N PRO A 135 3.18 -32.51 5.42
CA PRO A 135 3.51 -32.74 6.80
C PRO A 135 3.17 -34.18 7.19
N PRO A 136 3.82 -34.75 8.23
CA PRO A 136 3.30 -35.96 8.85
C PRO A 136 1.92 -35.68 9.48
N PRO A 137 1.06 -36.70 9.65
CA PRO A 137 -0.14 -36.57 10.48
C PRO A 137 0.20 -36.04 11.87
N GLY A 138 -0.61 -35.14 12.39
CA GLY A 138 -0.34 -34.48 13.66
C GLY A 138 -0.79 -33.01 13.71
N PRO A 139 -0.16 -32.20 14.58
CA PRO A 139 -0.54 -30.81 14.79
C PRO A 139 -0.19 -29.94 13.59
N LEU A 140 -1.11 -29.05 13.24
CA LEU A 140 -1.01 -28.03 12.20
C LEU A 140 -1.58 -26.72 12.75
N SER A 141 -1.50 -25.64 11.98
CA SER A 141 -2.23 -24.41 12.30
C SER A 141 -2.83 -23.76 11.06
N LEU A 142 -4.06 -23.27 11.19
CA LEU A 142 -4.62 -22.31 10.24
C LEU A 142 -4.13 -20.92 10.64
N ARG A 143 -3.49 -20.21 9.71
CA ARG A 143 -2.97 -18.86 9.93
C ARG A 143 -3.53 -17.90 8.88
N VAL A 144 -3.93 -16.73 9.36
CA VAL A 144 -4.23 -15.58 8.51
C VAL A 144 -2.98 -14.71 8.49
N LEU A 145 -2.31 -14.66 7.35
CA LEU A 145 -1.08 -13.91 7.17
C LEU A 145 -1.33 -12.62 6.40
N ALA A 146 -0.58 -11.59 6.77
CA ALA A 146 -0.55 -10.33 6.05
C ALA A 146 0.90 -9.90 5.84
N GLU A 147 1.20 -9.44 4.64
CA GLU A 147 2.50 -8.90 4.29
C GLU A 147 2.28 -7.52 3.69
N ALA A 148 2.94 -6.53 4.26
CA ALA A 148 3.04 -5.19 3.69
C ALA A 148 4.52 -4.87 3.50
N VAL A 149 4.99 -4.96 2.25
CA VAL A 149 6.38 -4.62 1.91
C VAL A 149 6.67 -3.15 2.23
N GLU A 150 5.72 -2.25 1.91
CA GLU A 150 5.79 -0.84 2.27
C GLU A 150 4.63 -0.45 3.20
N PRO A 151 4.84 0.42 4.19
CA PRO A 151 3.81 0.78 5.16
C PRO A 151 2.69 1.60 4.52
N ASP A 152 2.96 2.36 3.46
CA ASP A 152 1.98 3.30 2.92
C ASP A 152 1.05 2.68 1.85
N PHE A 153 1.27 1.41 1.48
CA PHE A 153 0.40 0.65 0.60
C PHE A 153 -0.69 -0.09 1.37
N VAL A 154 -1.87 -0.19 0.74
CA VAL A 154 -3.06 -0.80 1.32
C VAL A 154 -3.46 -2.06 0.55
N GLY A 155 -3.72 -3.14 1.29
CA GLY A 155 -4.35 -4.36 0.77
C GLY A 155 -5.60 -4.66 1.58
N HIS A 156 -6.67 -5.06 0.92
CA HIS A 156 -7.95 -5.39 1.54
C HIS A 156 -8.69 -6.48 0.79
N VAL A 157 -9.07 -7.53 1.50
CA VAL A 157 -9.99 -8.56 1.00
C VAL A 157 -11.09 -8.85 2.02
N TRP A 158 -12.25 -9.25 1.50
CA TRP A 158 -13.33 -9.79 2.29
C TRP A 158 -13.34 -11.31 2.15
N VAL A 159 -13.22 -12.04 3.26
CA VAL A 159 -13.41 -13.49 3.27
C VAL A 159 -14.85 -13.78 3.60
N ARG A 160 -15.59 -14.30 2.61
CA ARG A 160 -17.02 -14.63 2.72
C ARG A 160 -17.23 -16.02 3.31
N SER A 161 -16.39 -16.96 2.93
CA SER A 161 -16.40 -18.30 3.52
C SER A 161 -14.99 -18.86 3.59
N LEU A 162 -14.75 -19.64 4.65
CA LEU A 162 -13.56 -20.46 4.85
C LEU A 162 -14.04 -21.83 5.29
N ARG A 163 -13.74 -22.86 4.50
CA ARG A 163 -14.09 -24.24 4.82
C ARG A 163 -12.82 -25.08 4.86
N LEU A 164 -12.69 -25.80 5.96
CA LEU A 164 -11.64 -26.78 6.21
C LEU A 164 -12.26 -28.17 6.18
N THR A 165 -11.65 -29.10 5.44
CA THR A 165 -12.05 -30.51 5.38
C THR A 165 -10.88 -31.38 5.83
N GLY A 166 -11.14 -32.40 6.65
CA GLY A 166 -10.11 -33.32 7.14
C GLY A 166 -9.34 -32.83 8.37
N PHE A 167 -9.74 -31.72 8.98
CA PHE A 167 -9.07 -31.14 10.15
C PHE A 167 -9.97 -31.15 11.38
N THR A 168 -9.36 -31.30 12.55
CA THR A 168 -10.00 -31.08 13.85
C THR A 168 -9.40 -29.84 14.50
N SER A 169 -10.23 -28.90 14.96
CA SER A 169 -9.76 -27.69 15.65
C SER A 169 -9.83 -27.85 17.17
N ASP A 170 -8.78 -27.46 17.86
CA ASP A 170 -8.84 -27.28 19.31
C ASP A 170 -9.42 -25.89 19.63
N SER A 171 -10.70 -25.85 19.99
CA SER A 171 -11.44 -24.61 20.28
C SER A 171 -10.96 -23.84 21.53
N ALA A 172 -9.95 -24.35 22.25
CA ALA A 172 -9.46 -23.81 23.52
C ALA A 172 -8.37 -22.72 23.36
N ALA A 173 -8.37 -21.97 22.26
CA ALA A 173 -7.47 -20.83 22.13
C ALA A 173 -8.02 -19.62 22.91
N ALA A 174 -7.41 -19.32 24.05
CA ALA A 174 -7.71 -18.09 24.80
C ALA A 174 -7.26 -16.87 23.99
N SER A 175 -8.15 -15.88 23.81
CA SER A 175 -7.73 -14.56 23.33
C SER A 175 -6.78 -13.94 24.36
N ALA A 176 -5.56 -13.57 23.93
CA ALA A 176 -4.57 -12.97 24.82
C ALA A 176 -4.90 -11.51 25.20
N ASP A 177 -5.73 -10.79 24.42
CA ASP A 177 -6.11 -9.40 24.68
C ASP A 177 -7.61 -9.16 24.42
N ALA A 178 -8.34 -8.78 25.47
CA ALA A 178 -9.79 -8.54 25.42
C ALA A 178 -10.17 -7.36 24.50
N THR A 179 -9.34 -6.31 24.40
CA THR A 179 -9.61 -5.16 23.54
C THR A 179 -9.50 -5.55 22.08
N ALA A 180 -8.46 -6.31 21.72
CA ALA A 180 -8.27 -6.81 20.37
C ALA A 180 -9.44 -7.70 19.93
N TRP A 181 -9.93 -8.56 20.83
CA TRP A 181 -11.10 -9.41 20.57
C TRP A 181 -12.38 -8.59 20.36
N LEU A 182 -12.65 -7.60 21.21
CA LEU A 182 -13.83 -6.72 21.07
C LEU A 182 -13.80 -5.96 19.75
N LEU A 183 -12.64 -5.44 19.36
CA LEU A 183 -12.49 -4.81 18.06
C LEU A 183 -12.73 -5.79 16.92
N ALA A 184 -12.17 -7.00 17.00
CA ALA A 184 -12.30 -8.03 15.98
C ALA A 184 -13.77 -8.44 15.78
N GLU A 185 -14.57 -8.52 16.85
CA GLU A 185 -16.01 -8.78 16.76
C GLU A 185 -16.85 -7.57 16.33
N GLY A 186 -16.26 -6.37 16.29
CA GLY A 186 -16.96 -5.13 15.94
C GLY A 186 -17.67 -4.45 17.11
N GLU A 187 -17.36 -4.84 18.35
CA GLU A 187 -17.88 -4.25 19.60
C GLU A 187 -17.12 -2.95 19.95
N LEU A 188 -17.21 -1.96 19.06
CA LEU A 188 -16.35 -0.78 19.09
C LEU A 188 -16.48 0.06 20.37
N ALA A 189 -17.71 0.24 20.88
CA ALA A 189 -17.93 0.98 22.12
C ALA A 189 -17.31 0.28 23.33
N ALA A 190 -17.39 -1.05 23.40
CA ALA A 190 -16.76 -1.82 24.46
C ALA A 190 -15.23 -1.81 24.33
N ALA A 191 -14.69 -1.88 23.12
CA ALA A 191 -13.26 -1.76 22.86
C ALA A 191 -12.68 -0.41 23.32
N VAL A 192 -13.40 0.69 23.10
CA VAL A 192 -13.03 2.00 23.65
C VAL A 192 -12.93 1.94 25.17
N GLN A 193 -13.96 1.40 25.84
CA GLN A 193 -13.98 1.33 27.30
C GLN A 193 -12.80 0.50 27.84
N ALA A 194 -12.54 -0.64 27.22
CA ALA A 194 -11.42 -1.53 27.57
C ALA A 194 -10.04 -0.88 27.36
N SER A 195 -9.93 0.10 26.46
CA SER A 195 -8.69 0.82 26.14
C SER A 195 -8.59 2.22 26.78
N THR A 196 -9.46 2.57 27.73
CA THR A 196 -9.47 3.90 28.37
C THR A 196 -8.13 4.21 29.06
N SER A 197 -7.51 3.20 29.69
CA SER A 197 -6.22 3.31 30.38
C SER A 197 -5.01 3.08 29.48
N ALA A 198 -5.17 3.02 28.15
CA ALA A 198 -4.07 2.83 27.22
C ALA A 198 -3.02 3.93 27.38
N ALA A 199 -1.74 3.54 27.52
CA ALA A 199 -0.64 4.48 27.60
C ALA A 199 -0.51 5.29 26.30
N PRO A 200 -0.16 6.59 26.36
CA PRO A 200 0.16 7.37 25.17
C PRO A 200 1.25 6.68 24.34
N GLY A 201 1.04 6.62 23.02
CA GLY A 201 1.95 5.98 22.07
C GLY A 201 1.84 4.46 21.98
N SER A 202 0.95 3.82 22.73
CA SER A 202 0.78 2.36 22.70
C SER A 202 -0.08 1.86 21.52
N ALA A 203 0.09 0.59 21.17
CA ALA A 203 -0.79 -0.09 20.20
C ALA A 203 -2.27 -0.05 20.62
N GLN A 204 -2.56 -0.12 21.92
CA GLN A 204 -3.92 0.00 22.45
C GLN A 204 -4.52 1.40 22.22
N GLN A 205 -3.70 2.46 22.18
CA GLN A 205 -4.20 3.78 21.77
C GLN A 205 -4.58 3.81 20.28
N VAL A 206 -3.80 3.16 19.41
CA VAL A 206 -4.15 3.02 17.98
C VAL A 206 -5.44 2.21 17.79
N TRP A 207 -5.64 1.17 18.60
CA TRP A 207 -6.89 0.41 18.66
C TRP A 207 -8.08 1.26 19.11
N ARG A 208 -7.89 2.12 20.11
CA ARG A 208 -8.90 3.08 20.54
C ARG A 208 -9.25 4.09 19.45
N ILE A 209 -8.25 4.62 18.74
CA ILE A 209 -8.44 5.49 17.58
C ILE A 209 -9.29 4.76 16.51
N ASP A 210 -8.95 3.52 16.16
CA ASP A 210 -9.72 2.71 15.21
C ASP A 210 -11.18 2.53 15.65
N ALA A 211 -11.40 2.29 16.95
CA ALA A 211 -12.74 2.20 17.52
C ALA A 211 -13.54 3.50 17.38
N TRP A 212 -12.93 4.65 17.71
CA TRP A 212 -13.56 5.97 17.54
C TRP A 212 -13.92 6.26 16.10
N LEU A 213 -13.00 5.96 15.17
CA LEU A 213 -13.23 6.13 13.74
C LEU A 213 -14.40 5.26 13.26
N GLY A 214 -14.47 4.01 13.71
CA GLY A 214 -15.58 3.11 13.35
C GLY A 214 -16.93 3.52 13.95
N LEU A 215 -16.93 4.25 15.08
CA LEU A 215 -18.13 4.87 15.66
C LEU A 215 -18.50 6.22 15.03
N GLY A 216 -17.64 6.77 14.17
CA GLY A 216 -17.82 8.11 13.58
C GLY A 216 -17.47 9.26 14.53
N GLU A 217 -16.81 8.99 15.66
CA GLU A 217 -16.42 9.97 16.68
C GLU A 217 -15.12 10.69 16.27
N VAL A 218 -15.20 11.46 15.18
CA VAL A 218 -14.04 12.10 14.51
C VAL A 218 -13.23 13.00 15.45
N GLU A 219 -13.89 13.79 16.29
CA GLU A 219 -13.22 14.73 17.20
C GLU A 219 -12.40 14.01 18.28
N ARG A 220 -12.95 12.89 18.81
CA ARG A 220 -12.27 12.05 19.80
C ARG A 220 -11.10 11.31 19.18
N ALA A 221 -11.27 10.76 17.98
CA ALA A 221 -10.18 10.17 17.21
C ALA A 221 -9.06 11.18 16.96
N ALA A 222 -9.39 12.40 16.53
CA ALA A 222 -8.42 13.46 16.29
C ALA A 222 -7.67 13.87 17.58
N ALA A 223 -8.34 13.93 18.72
CA ALA A 223 -7.71 14.21 20.01
C ALA A 223 -6.71 13.10 20.39
N ASP A 224 -7.10 11.84 20.28
CA ASP A 224 -6.21 10.70 20.55
C ASP A 224 -5.02 10.67 19.59
N ILE A 225 -5.22 10.96 18.31
CA ILE A 225 -4.13 11.07 17.33
C ILE A 225 -3.14 12.18 17.73
N ARG A 226 -3.61 13.36 18.15
CA ARG A 226 -2.70 14.44 18.60
C ARG A 226 -1.84 14.00 19.79
N THR A 227 -2.46 13.35 20.79
CA THR A 227 -1.74 12.82 21.95
C THR A 227 -0.73 11.74 21.55
N PHE A 228 -1.10 10.89 20.59
CA PHE A 228 -0.21 9.87 20.04
C PHE A 228 1.01 10.49 19.33
N LEU A 229 0.77 11.43 18.40
CA LEU A 229 1.82 12.08 17.60
C LEU A 229 2.78 12.95 18.44
N ALA A 230 2.36 13.38 19.63
CA ALA A 230 3.19 14.14 20.56
C ALA A 230 4.29 13.30 21.23
N VAL A 231 4.13 11.96 21.28
CA VAL A 231 5.04 11.07 22.00
C VAL A 231 5.70 10.02 21.11
N VAL A 232 5.13 9.71 19.94
CA VAL A 232 5.65 8.69 19.02
C VAL A 232 6.41 9.33 17.85
N GLY A 233 7.60 8.81 17.58
CA GLY A 233 8.43 9.20 16.42
C GLY A 233 8.02 8.50 15.13
N GLU A 234 8.40 9.08 13.99
CA GLU A 234 8.01 8.59 12.64
C GLU A 234 8.61 7.23 12.29
N SER A 235 9.68 6.80 12.96
CA SER A 235 10.31 5.48 12.76
C SER A 235 9.75 4.39 13.67
N ASP A 236 8.76 4.69 14.51
CA ASP A 236 8.19 3.74 15.45
C ASP A 236 7.19 2.79 14.75
N PRO A 237 7.26 1.46 14.94
CA PRO A 237 6.30 0.53 14.35
C PRO A 237 4.83 0.82 14.69
N VAL A 238 4.55 1.46 15.83
CA VAL A 238 3.19 1.85 16.21
C VAL A 238 2.73 3.06 15.39
N TYR A 239 3.63 3.95 14.97
CA TYR A 239 3.34 5.02 14.01
C TYR A 239 2.87 4.43 12.68
N ASP A 240 3.60 3.44 12.16
CA ASP A 240 3.23 2.73 10.93
C ASP A 240 1.82 2.11 11.03
N ALA A 241 1.48 1.55 12.19
CA ALA A 241 0.17 0.95 12.41
C ALA A 241 -0.97 1.98 12.36
N LEU A 242 -0.75 3.19 12.91
CA LEU A 242 -1.70 4.30 12.79
C LEU A 242 -1.77 4.81 11.35
N HIS A 243 -0.62 5.00 10.72
CA HIS A 243 -0.53 5.49 9.34
C HIS A 243 -1.25 4.55 8.36
N GLN A 244 -0.94 3.25 8.40
CA GLN A 244 -1.65 2.21 7.65
C GLN A 244 -3.15 2.23 7.89
N ARG A 245 -3.58 2.46 9.14
CA ARG A 245 -5.01 2.54 9.46
C ARG A 245 -5.65 3.73 8.76
N LEU A 246 -5.04 4.91 8.80
CA LEU A 246 -5.62 6.14 8.23
C LEU A 246 -5.66 6.11 6.69
N ARG A 247 -4.71 5.40 6.07
CA ARG A 247 -4.61 5.23 4.61
C ARG A 247 -5.70 4.36 3.97
N ARG A 248 -6.49 3.65 4.77
CA ARG A 248 -7.58 2.79 4.28
C ARG A 248 -8.68 3.53 3.53
N GLY A 249 -8.71 4.86 3.62
CA GLY A 249 -9.56 5.71 2.79
C GLY A 249 -10.99 5.86 3.30
N ASP A 250 -11.23 5.62 4.59
CA ASP A 250 -12.49 5.97 5.24
C ASP A 250 -12.56 7.48 5.52
N ALA A 251 -13.72 8.08 5.23
CA ALA A 251 -13.93 9.53 5.38
C ALA A 251 -13.70 10.00 6.83
N ALA A 252 -14.06 9.20 7.82
CA ALA A 252 -13.82 9.50 9.23
C ALA A 252 -12.32 9.58 9.56
N ALA A 253 -11.51 8.60 9.10
CA ALA A 253 -10.05 8.65 9.27
C ALA A 253 -9.46 9.90 8.64
N TRP A 254 -9.90 10.23 7.42
CA TRP A 254 -9.40 11.41 6.71
C TRP A 254 -9.72 12.71 7.46
N LEU A 255 -10.95 12.86 7.94
CA LEU A 255 -11.36 14.04 8.73
C LEU A 255 -10.59 14.12 10.05
N ALA A 256 -10.40 13.00 10.75
CA ALA A 256 -9.64 12.96 11.99
C ALA A 256 -8.16 13.31 11.76
N ALA A 257 -7.55 12.76 10.71
CA ALA A 257 -6.17 13.04 10.32
C ALA A 257 -5.97 14.52 10.01
N ARG A 258 -6.86 15.13 9.22
CA ARG A 258 -6.84 16.57 8.93
C ARG A 258 -6.83 17.44 10.19
N ALA A 259 -7.62 17.06 11.20
CA ALA A 259 -7.73 17.80 12.45
C ALA A 259 -6.55 17.56 13.43
N SER A 260 -5.62 16.65 13.12
CA SER A 260 -4.64 16.17 14.11
C SER A 260 -3.19 16.13 13.62
N PHE A 261 -2.94 15.87 12.33
CA PHE A 261 -1.59 15.71 11.80
C PHE A 261 -0.85 17.03 11.55
N GLY A 262 -1.58 18.14 11.35
CA GLY A 262 -0.96 19.41 10.97
C GLY A 262 -0.05 19.25 9.74
N PRO A 263 1.22 19.72 9.78
CA PRO A 263 2.17 19.56 8.68
C PRO A 263 2.45 18.10 8.28
N ARG A 264 2.33 17.13 9.21
CA ARG A 264 2.54 15.70 8.92
C ARG A 264 1.44 15.09 8.05
N LEU A 265 0.38 15.83 7.74
CA LEU A 265 -0.68 15.33 6.86
C LEU A 265 -0.15 14.94 5.48
N VAL A 266 0.97 15.54 5.06
CA VAL A 266 1.65 15.20 3.80
C VAL A 266 1.99 13.71 3.69
N ASP A 267 2.31 13.05 4.81
CA ASP A 267 2.63 11.62 4.88
C ASP A 267 1.42 10.74 4.49
N LEU A 268 0.20 11.26 4.66
CA LEU A 268 -1.04 10.57 4.30
C LEU A 268 -1.52 10.92 2.89
N VAL A 269 -1.04 12.02 2.31
CA VAL A 269 -1.43 12.53 0.99
C VAL A 269 -0.65 11.83 -0.13
N LEU A 270 0.63 11.58 0.11
CA LEU A 270 1.50 10.86 -0.81
C LEU A 270 1.56 9.37 -0.45
N ASP A 271 1.67 8.51 -1.46
CA ASP A 271 2.08 7.11 -1.28
C ASP A 271 3.62 6.96 -1.32
N PRO A 272 4.20 5.76 -1.12
CA PRO A 272 5.66 5.59 -1.11
C PRO A 272 6.27 5.77 -2.50
N SER A 273 5.46 5.70 -3.57
CA SER A 273 5.93 6.03 -4.94
C SER A 273 6.06 7.54 -5.14
N VAL A 274 5.67 8.32 -4.13
CA VAL A 274 5.52 9.77 -4.14
C VAL A 274 4.43 10.18 -5.14
N SER A 275 3.38 9.37 -5.28
CA SER A 275 2.21 9.74 -6.07
C SER A 275 1.10 10.25 -5.15
N LEU A 276 0.27 11.17 -5.65
CA LEU A 276 -0.91 11.58 -4.91
C LEU A 276 -1.93 10.45 -4.85
N SER A 277 -2.21 9.98 -3.64
CA SER A 277 -3.29 9.03 -3.37
C SER A 277 -4.63 9.72 -3.11
N LEU A 278 -4.89 10.82 -3.82
CA LEU A 278 -6.09 11.60 -3.64
C LEU A 278 -7.17 11.21 -4.64
N ARG A 279 -8.40 11.15 -4.15
CA ARG A 279 -9.57 11.21 -5.03
C ARG A 279 -9.67 12.61 -5.63
N PRO A 280 -10.19 12.78 -6.86
CA PRO A 280 -10.32 14.09 -7.49
C PRO A 280 -11.07 15.12 -6.64
N GLU A 281 -12.07 14.69 -5.87
CA GLU A 281 -12.89 15.52 -4.98
C GLU A 281 -12.14 16.07 -3.75
N ASP A 282 -11.01 15.48 -3.36
CA ASP A 282 -10.26 15.85 -2.16
C ASP A 282 -9.13 16.87 -2.44
N VAL A 283 -8.93 17.26 -3.69
CA VAL A 283 -7.81 18.12 -4.11
C VAL A 283 -7.83 19.49 -3.43
N ASP A 284 -8.97 20.20 -3.45
CA ASP A 284 -9.09 21.52 -2.82
C ASP A 284 -8.96 21.45 -1.29
N VAL A 285 -9.44 20.36 -0.71
CA VAL A 285 -9.33 20.06 0.71
C VAL A 285 -7.87 19.88 1.11
N VAL A 286 -7.10 19.13 0.33
CA VAL A 286 -5.68 18.92 0.59
C VAL A 286 -4.89 20.22 0.45
N LEU A 287 -5.17 21.01 -0.60
CA LEU A 287 -4.52 22.30 -0.79
C LEU A 287 -4.74 23.26 0.39
N HIS A 288 -5.91 23.22 1.03
CA HIS A 288 -6.19 24.02 2.22
C HIS A 288 -5.39 23.56 3.46
N HIS A 289 -5.11 22.26 3.59
CA HIS A 289 -4.50 21.69 4.78
C HIS A 289 -2.99 21.45 4.67
N LEU A 290 -2.42 21.43 3.46
CA LEU A 290 -0.97 21.43 3.28
C LEU A 290 -0.37 22.74 3.81
N ALA A 291 0.44 22.64 4.86
CA ALA A 291 1.05 23.79 5.53
C ALA A 291 1.71 24.73 4.53
N ALA A 292 1.37 26.02 4.58
CA ALA A 292 2.05 27.04 3.79
C ALA A 292 3.56 26.97 4.05
N THR A 293 4.33 26.89 2.99
CA THR A 293 5.79 26.82 3.06
C THR A 293 6.34 28.21 2.76
N ASP A 294 7.33 28.66 3.52
CA ASP A 294 8.11 29.82 3.12
C ASP A 294 9.10 29.37 2.03
N PRO A 295 9.04 29.94 0.81
CA PRO A 295 9.98 29.62 -0.26
C PRO A 295 11.45 29.86 0.13
N ARG A 296 11.69 30.68 1.15
CA ARG A 296 13.02 31.02 1.68
C ARG A 296 13.44 30.16 2.87
N ALA A 297 12.53 29.34 3.42
CA ALA A 297 12.89 28.44 4.51
C ALA A 297 13.90 27.40 4.03
N ALA A 298 15.03 27.37 4.72
CA ALA A 298 16.12 26.44 4.51
C ALA A 298 16.57 25.86 5.87
N PRO A 299 15.76 24.97 6.48
CA PRO A 299 16.11 24.36 7.76
C PRO A 299 17.42 23.59 7.66
N GLU A 300 18.18 23.57 8.77
CA GLU A 300 19.43 22.81 8.87
C GLU A 300 19.16 21.32 9.10
N ASP A 301 18.04 20.97 9.73
CA ASP A 301 17.62 19.57 9.92
C ASP A 301 17.25 18.93 8.57
N PRO A 302 17.94 17.86 8.14
CA PRO A 302 17.62 17.14 6.92
C PRO A 302 16.19 16.60 6.86
N LEU A 303 15.61 16.18 7.99
CA LEU A 303 14.24 15.64 8.02
C LEU A 303 13.19 16.75 7.90
N GLU A 304 13.48 17.93 8.44
CA GLU A 304 12.65 19.11 8.24
C GLU A 304 12.74 19.60 6.78
N LEU A 305 13.94 19.59 6.18
CA LEU A 305 14.14 19.92 4.77
C LEU A 305 13.39 18.95 3.84
N GLN A 306 13.51 17.64 4.09
CA GLN A 306 12.77 16.61 3.35
C GLN A 306 11.27 16.87 3.42
N ARG A 307 10.73 17.19 4.61
CA ARG A 307 9.29 17.49 4.78
C ARG A 307 8.86 18.72 3.98
N LEU A 308 9.62 19.81 3.99
CA LEU A 308 9.29 21.00 3.19
C LEU A 308 9.27 20.69 1.68
N VAL A 309 10.27 19.97 1.18
CA VAL A 309 10.32 19.53 -0.23
C VAL A 309 9.10 18.68 -0.56
N THR A 310 8.76 17.75 0.32
CA THR A 310 7.64 16.81 0.12
C THR A 310 6.29 17.53 0.15
N ILE A 311 6.11 18.54 1.01
CA ILE A 311 4.90 19.39 1.05
C ILE A 311 4.73 20.16 -0.26
N ASP A 312 5.79 20.80 -0.75
CA ASP A 312 5.74 21.57 -1.99
C ASP A 312 5.53 20.67 -3.22
N TYR A 313 6.13 19.48 -3.22
CA TYR A 313 5.89 18.48 -4.23
C TYR A 313 4.43 17.98 -4.23
N ALA A 314 3.89 17.62 -3.07
CA ALA A 314 2.48 17.22 -2.93
C ALA A 314 1.52 18.32 -3.36
N ARG A 315 1.83 19.57 -3.01
CA ARG A 315 1.07 20.76 -3.44
C ARG A 315 1.11 20.92 -4.95
N GLY A 316 2.28 20.76 -5.58
CA GLY A 316 2.44 20.80 -7.02
C GLY A 316 1.55 19.79 -7.72
N LEU A 317 1.59 18.52 -7.29
CA LEU A 317 0.74 17.46 -7.84
C LEU A 317 -0.76 17.79 -7.68
N ALA A 318 -1.16 18.35 -6.53
CA ALA A 318 -2.56 18.66 -6.25
C ALA A 318 -3.06 19.81 -7.13
N LEU A 319 -2.22 20.83 -7.32
CA LEU A 319 -2.50 21.94 -8.24
C LEU A 319 -2.58 21.47 -9.69
N THR A 320 -1.73 20.53 -10.12
CA THR A 320 -1.81 19.91 -11.45
C THR A 320 -3.16 19.22 -11.65
N ARG A 321 -3.61 18.40 -10.67
CA ARG A 321 -4.93 17.75 -10.73
C ARG A 321 -6.09 18.73 -10.75
N ALA A 322 -5.96 19.87 -10.06
CA ALA A 322 -6.94 20.97 -10.10
C ALA A 322 -6.90 21.78 -11.40
N GLY A 323 -6.02 21.46 -12.36
CA GLY A 323 -5.81 22.25 -13.58
C GLY A 323 -5.16 23.62 -13.34
N ARG A 324 -4.61 23.87 -12.15
CA ARG A 324 -3.96 25.13 -11.75
C ARG A 324 -2.47 25.12 -12.11
N LEU A 325 -2.19 24.96 -13.40
CA LEU A 325 -0.84 24.64 -13.90
C LEU A 325 0.23 25.67 -13.53
N SER A 326 -0.08 26.98 -13.57
CA SER A 326 0.88 28.02 -13.17
C SER A 326 1.26 27.94 -11.68
N ALA A 327 0.28 27.67 -10.80
CA ALA A 327 0.55 27.51 -9.39
C ALA A 327 1.29 26.20 -9.09
N ALA A 328 0.98 25.13 -9.84
CA ALA A 328 1.73 23.87 -9.77
C ALA A 328 3.21 24.08 -10.11
N ARG A 329 3.49 24.91 -11.13
CA ARG A 329 4.86 25.27 -11.55
C ARG A 329 5.64 25.94 -10.43
N GLU A 330 5.00 26.88 -9.73
CA GLU A 330 5.62 27.57 -8.59
C GLU A 330 5.92 26.61 -7.44
N ALA A 331 4.97 25.73 -7.09
CA ALA A 331 5.16 24.74 -6.04
C ALA A 331 6.29 23.75 -6.36
N PHE A 332 6.29 23.15 -7.56
CA PHE A 332 7.39 22.28 -7.98
C PHE A 332 8.72 23.03 -8.10
N GLY A 333 8.71 24.29 -8.51
CA GLY A 333 9.91 25.13 -8.57
C GLY A 333 10.52 25.35 -7.18
N ALA A 334 9.69 25.62 -6.18
CA ALA A 334 10.12 25.76 -4.79
C ALA A 334 10.70 24.45 -4.23
N ALA A 335 10.06 23.31 -4.52
CA ALA A 335 10.59 21.99 -4.14
C ALA A 335 11.95 21.71 -4.82
N TYR A 336 12.04 21.94 -6.13
CA TYR A 336 13.25 21.71 -6.92
C TYR A 336 14.44 22.54 -6.42
N ALA A 337 14.23 23.84 -6.15
CA ALA A 337 15.28 24.73 -5.65
C ALA A 337 15.92 24.25 -4.34
N ARG A 338 15.14 23.59 -3.48
CA ARG A 338 15.63 23.04 -2.20
C ARG A 338 16.37 21.72 -2.37
N VAL A 339 16.01 20.91 -3.38
CA VAL A 339 16.67 19.64 -3.69
C VAL A 339 18.05 19.88 -4.32
N THR A 340 18.19 20.94 -5.12
CA THR A 340 19.46 21.32 -5.76
C THR A 340 20.40 22.11 -4.87
N ALA A 341 19.99 22.48 -3.65
CA ALA A 341 20.90 23.07 -2.67
C ALA A 341 21.98 22.04 -2.25
N ASP A 342 23.14 22.51 -1.77
CA ASP A 342 24.29 21.67 -1.35
C ASP A 342 23.99 20.75 -0.13
N ARG A 343 22.73 20.60 0.26
CA ARG A 343 22.27 19.87 1.44
C ARG A 343 21.67 18.52 1.05
N THR A 344 22.02 17.49 1.80
CA THR A 344 21.53 16.12 1.60
C THR A 344 20.43 15.77 2.59
N PHE A 345 19.49 14.92 2.17
CA PHE A 345 18.43 14.37 3.01
C PHE A 345 17.93 13.02 2.44
N PRO A 346 17.22 12.19 3.23
CA PRO A 346 16.72 10.89 2.75
C PRO A 346 15.81 11.02 1.52
N ALA A 347 15.93 10.10 0.56
CA ALA A 347 15.17 10.09 -0.69
C ALA A 347 15.36 11.34 -1.61
N ARG A 348 16.37 12.19 -1.36
CA ARG A 348 16.68 13.37 -2.20
C ARG A 348 16.77 13.04 -3.68
N ASP A 349 17.54 12.03 -4.06
CA ASP A 349 17.76 11.71 -5.48
C ASP A 349 16.48 11.20 -6.16
N LYS A 350 15.69 10.39 -5.45
CA LYS A 350 14.37 9.94 -5.91
C LYS A 350 13.43 11.12 -6.14
N LEU A 351 13.35 12.06 -5.19
CA LEU A 351 12.55 13.28 -5.32
C LEU A 351 13.06 14.20 -6.41
N HIS A 352 14.38 14.32 -6.59
CA HIS A 352 14.99 15.10 -7.65
C HIS A 352 14.56 14.60 -9.04
N THR A 353 14.68 13.29 -9.28
CA THR A 353 14.25 12.67 -10.54
C THR A 353 12.75 12.83 -10.78
N ARG A 354 11.91 12.67 -9.74
CA ARG A 354 10.47 12.87 -9.85
C ARG A 354 10.11 14.33 -10.18
N LEU A 355 10.72 15.30 -9.50
CA LEU A 355 10.52 16.71 -9.76
C LEU A 355 10.89 17.11 -11.20
N LEU A 356 11.97 16.56 -11.75
CA LEU A 356 12.33 16.79 -13.15
C LEU A 356 11.27 16.26 -14.11
N ALA A 357 10.73 15.06 -13.85
CA ALA A 357 9.64 14.50 -14.64
C ALA A 357 8.37 15.37 -14.57
N GLU A 358 7.93 15.77 -13.37
CA GLU A 358 6.76 16.63 -13.20
C GLU A 358 6.92 17.99 -13.89
N GLN A 359 8.12 18.58 -13.83
CA GLN A 359 8.41 19.85 -14.50
C GLN A 359 8.38 19.73 -16.03
N LEU A 360 8.81 18.60 -16.58
CA LEU A 360 8.72 18.29 -18.02
C LEU A 360 7.26 18.13 -18.46
N ASP A 361 6.48 17.35 -17.70
CA ASP A 361 5.06 17.12 -17.99
C ASP A 361 4.25 18.41 -17.91
N LEU A 362 4.56 19.26 -16.92
CA LEU A 362 3.93 20.56 -16.77
C LEU A 362 4.31 21.53 -17.88
N ALA A 363 5.58 21.55 -18.30
CA ALA A 363 6.00 22.35 -19.46
C ALA A 363 5.31 21.88 -20.75
N ALA A 364 5.14 20.57 -20.92
CA ALA A 364 4.40 20.00 -22.04
C ALA A 364 2.92 20.39 -22.01
N ALA A 365 2.26 20.25 -20.85
CA ALA A 365 0.85 20.58 -20.67
C ALA A 365 0.55 22.08 -20.84
N MET A 366 1.51 22.94 -20.51
CA MET A 366 1.41 24.40 -20.68
C MET A 366 1.91 24.89 -22.05
N GLU A 367 2.32 23.98 -22.93
CA GLU A 367 2.94 24.28 -24.22
C GLU A 367 4.14 25.25 -24.15
N ASP A 368 4.86 25.24 -23.01
CA ASP A 368 5.97 26.13 -22.73
C ASP A 368 7.28 25.54 -23.26
N ARG A 369 7.53 25.77 -24.55
CA ARG A 369 8.71 25.25 -25.26
C ARG A 369 10.03 25.62 -24.57
N ALA A 370 10.16 26.83 -24.05
CA ALA A 370 11.38 27.29 -23.41
C ALA A 370 11.61 26.56 -22.08
N ALA A 371 10.56 26.41 -21.26
CA ALA A 371 10.65 25.64 -20.04
C ALA A 371 10.95 24.16 -20.31
N ALA A 372 10.31 23.56 -21.32
CA ALA A 372 10.54 22.17 -21.69
C ALA A 372 12.00 21.93 -22.08
N LEU A 373 12.63 22.81 -22.87
CA LEU A 373 14.06 22.69 -23.20
C LEU A 373 14.96 22.77 -21.97
N ARG A 374 14.71 23.71 -21.06
CA ARG A 374 15.51 23.83 -19.82
C ARG A 374 15.44 22.55 -18.98
N TRP A 375 14.25 21.97 -18.86
CA TRP A 375 14.06 20.76 -18.06
C TRP A 375 14.56 19.50 -18.74
N ILE A 376 14.53 19.44 -20.08
CA ILE A 376 15.20 18.37 -20.85
C ILE A 376 16.69 18.40 -20.55
N ASP A 377 17.33 19.57 -20.67
CA ASP A 377 18.77 19.73 -20.42
C ASP A 377 19.17 19.34 -18.98
N ALA A 378 18.40 19.78 -17.99
CA ALA A 378 18.60 19.41 -16.59
C ALA A 378 18.44 17.89 -16.35
N ALA A 379 17.43 17.27 -16.96
CA ALA A 379 17.20 15.84 -16.85
C ALA A 379 18.29 15.00 -17.55
N LEU A 380 18.80 15.45 -18.69
CA LEU A 380 19.90 14.79 -19.39
C LEU A 380 21.22 14.90 -18.61
N THR A 381 21.51 16.07 -18.04
CA THR A 381 22.73 16.32 -17.26
C THR A 381 22.81 15.44 -16.01
N THR A 382 21.67 15.11 -15.42
CA THR A 382 21.60 14.31 -14.18
C THR A 382 21.33 12.83 -14.41
N SER A 383 21.10 12.41 -15.65
CA SER A 383 20.81 11.02 -15.99
C SER A 383 22.08 10.19 -16.13
N GLU A 384 22.10 9.01 -15.50
CA GLU A 384 23.12 8.00 -15.76
C GLU A 384 23.03 7.41 -17.18
N THR A 385 21.85 7.52 -17.82
CA THR A 385 21.56 6.98 -19.16
C THR A 385 20.90 8.04 -20.04
N PRO A 386 21.60 9.15 -20.36
CA PRO A 386 21.01 10.31 -21.02
C PRO A 386 20.42 9.99 -22.40
N TYR A 387 20.97 9.00 -23.10
CA TYR A 387 20.43 8.51 -24.37
C TYR A 387 19.04 7.87 -24.21
N LEU A 388 18.86 6.98 -23.22
CA LEU A 388 17.57 6.34 -22.94
C LEU A 388 16.56 7.35 -22.40
N ALA A 389 17.01 8.30 -21.57
CA ALA A 389 16.17 9.39 -21.10
C ALA A 389 15.67 10.25 -22.27
N LEU A 390 16.54 10.60 -23.22
CA LEU A 390 16.17 11.35 -24.43
C LEU A 390 15.17 10.58 -25.30
N GLU A 391 15.37 9.28 -25.51
CA GLU A 391 14.43 8.45 -26.28
C GLU A 391 13.04 8.39 -25.62
N ARG A 392 12.96 8.30 -24.29
CA ARG A 392 11.69 8.37 -23.55
C ARG A 392 11.02 9.73 -23.68
N MET A 393 11.78 10.82 -23.59
CA MET A 393 11.24 12.18 -23.77
C MET A 393 10.74 12.39 -25.20
N GLN A 394 11.43 11.85 -26.20
CA GLN A 394 11.03 11.92 -27.60
C GLN A 394 9.73 11.13 -27.87
N SER A 395 9.50 10.02 -27.17
CA SER A 395 8.25 9.26 -27.29
C SER A 395 7.09 9.83 -26.46
N HIS A 396 7.34 10.83 -25.61
CA HIS A 396 6.30 11.49 -24.84
C HIS A 396 5.37 12.33 -25.75
N PRO A 397 4.05 12.10 -25.77
CA PRO A 397 3.14 12.77 -26.72
C PRO A 397 3.11 14.29 -26.59
N GLY A 398 3.24 14.82 -25.36
CA GLY A 398 3.24 16.26 -25.13
C GLY A 398 4.53 16.93 -25.62
N LEU A 399 5.69 16.31 -25.39
CA LEU A 399 6.99 16.88 -25.76
C LEU A 399 7.26 16.74 -27.26
N SER A 400 6.91 15.60 -27.86
CA SER A 400 7.06 15.37 -29.31
C SER A 400 6.28 16.37 -30.16
N ARG A 401 5.15 16.89 -29.65
CA ARG A 401 4.39 17.95 -30.32
C ARG A 401 5.06 19.32 -30.25
N LEU A 402 5.83 19.59 -29.20
CA LEU A 402 6.51 20.88 -28.99
C LEU A 402 7.78 21.04 -29.81
N PHE A 403 8.38 19.94 -30.25
CA PHE A 403 9.70 19.92 -30.86
C PHE A 403 9.70 19.17 -32.19
N GLY A 404 10.18 19.84 -33.24
CA GLY A 404 10.42 19.22 -34.54
C GLY A 404 11.62 18.26 -34.54
N PRO A 405 11.76 17.44 -35.60
CA PRO A 405 12.86 16.48 -35.75
C PRO A 405 14.25 17.11 -35.59
N GLU A 406 14.43 18.37 -36.00
CA GLU A 406 15.69 19.09 -35.95
C GLU A 406 16.17 19.33 -34.52
N VAL A 407 15.25 19.66 -33.61
CA VAL A 407 15.56 19.91 -32.20
C VAL A 407 15.95 18.60 -31.51
N TRP A 408 15.22 17.51 -31.78
CA TRP A 408 15.57 16.20 -31.26
C TRP A 408 16.92 15.70 -31.78
N ALA A 409 17.22 15.95 -33.06
CA ALA A 409 18.53 15.64 -33.64
C ALA A 409 19.65 16.43 -32.97
N GLN A 410 19.43 17.71 -32.66
CA GLN A 410 20.40 18.55 -31.95
C GLN A 410 20.66 18.04 -30.53
N LEU A 411 19.60 17.74 -29.77
CA LEU A 411 19.71 17.18 -28.42
C LEU A 411 20.46 15.83 -28.44
N LYS A 412 20.17 14.98 -29.43
CA LYS A 412 20.86 13.71 -29.62
C LYS A 412 22.35 13.92 -29.90
N ALA A 413 22.71 14.88 -30.76
CA ALA A 413 24.09 15.20 -31.05
C ALA A 413 24.85 15.71 -29.81
N GLN A 414 24.19 16.53 -28.97
CA GLN A 414 24.77 17.01 -27.70
C GLN A 414 25.04 15.86 -26.73
N VAL A 415 24.09 14.94 -26.54
CA VAL A 415 24.27 13.76 -25.68
C VAL A 415 25.42 12.86 -26.18
N VAL A 416 25.58 12.70 -27.49
CA VAL A 416 26.69 11.94 -28.08
C VAL A 416 28.03 12.65 -27.86
N ALA A 417 28.07 13.98 -28.01
CA ALA A 417 29.30 14.77 -27.84
C ALA A 417 29.76 14.88 -26.38
N ALA A 418 28.85 14.75 -25.41
CA ALA A 418 29.15 14.82 -23.97
C ALA A 418 29.74 13.53 -23.38
N ARG A 419 29.98 12.49 -24.18
CA ARG A 419 30.69 11.28 -23.73
C ARG A 419 32.20 11.54 -23.63
N PRO A 420 32.86 11.12 -22.54
CA PRO A 420 34.31 10.96 -22.53
C PRO A 420 34.78 9.85 -23.49
#